data_AF-A0A950EUS7-F1
#
_entry.id   AF-A0A950EUS7-F1
#
_cell.length_a   1.000
_cell.length_b   1.000
_cell.length_c   1.000
_cell.angle_alpha   90.00
_cell.angle_beta   90.00
_cell.angle_gamma   90.00
#
_symmetry.space_group_name_H-M   'P 1'
#
loop_
_entity.id
_entity.type
_entity.pdbx_description
1 polymer ?
#
loop_
_entity_poly.entity_id
_entity_poly.type
_entity_poly.pdbx_seq_one_letter_code
_entity_poly.pdbx_strand_id
1 'polypeptide(L)'
;AGRLLGGPYLWFNYITRMIVQETAILLLDYNRHAIPLDRLACSAAESRQAFANWLARRLRIEPDEVRLPEPVSTAGTRAAAVTKADVETRRPEASDFLETVEFTAIDFLADDPQRDAAIQARFGPQVADLVRRDRQQNVRRAFRSFPLHELPLAQRTINPYAFYETYLSRGRIVFLPVLMIGAAAGVVGMAIRTVYRVVREILHPRVDQDEDVPSDTYCAALRKIHRMRKPVFMGSLWLRARFDAEYLGLPLPSAPPGIAAHPLMESDLDFIGASRQDRIIAEQIRSGHQRRLEWIGRWLQQFGWTFDQLPEYLAREIPYLTNRGGEALRAVVAACVLDHDDITTLAFSIEGLKRVLAHGADATLDGTMLPPGLPDPVINLRKLWHPVPRVRRPVADLFGMPCFPPYDQAQRSLILAYLRRHRRAVRGWINVLLGQGGVDPWAAVRARMREVLLRTDLWSDQMLVLRAVQTLTMLDVQHNCDLVWSLGGYTHLASDPACGDGPPPAPFASALPAREDFAATLPIGE
;
A
#
# COMPACT_ATOMS: atom_id res chain seq x y z
N ALA A 1 9.51 12.38 -11.22
CA ALA A 1 10.76 12.67 -10.48
C ALA A 1 10.78 12.22 -9.01
N GLY A 2 9.67 11.75 -8.40
CA GLY A 2 9.63 11.39 -6.96
C GLY A 2 10.09 9.98 -6.55
N ARG A 3 10.72 9.18 -7.44
CA ARG A 3 11.08 7.78 -7.14
C ARG A 3 12.46 7.58 -6.49
N LEU A 4 13.35 8.57 -6.53
CA LEU A 4 14.76 8.40 -6.15
C LEU A 4 15.13 8.91 -4.74
N LEU A 5 14.30 9.75 -4.10
CA LEU A 5 14.65 10.39 -2.81
C LEU A 5 13.56 10.31 -1.73
N GLY A 6 12.46 9.56 -1.94
CA GLY A 6 11.31 9.60 -1.03
C GLY A 6 10.34 8.43 -1.18
N GLY A 7 10.86 7.22 -1.37
CA GLY A 7 10.04 6.02 -1.47
C GLY A 7 9.33 5.66 -0.15
N PRO A 8 8.31 4.79 -0.19
CA PRO A 8 7.55 4.35 1.00
C PRO A 8 8.44 3.76 2.09
N TYR A 9 9.48 3.04 1.68
CA TYR A 9 10.49 2.44 2.57
C TYR A 9 11.29 3.48 3.36
N LEU A 10 11.61 4.62 2.76
CA LEU A 10 12.37 5.67 3.43
C LEU A 10 11.55 6.29 4.57
N TRP A 11 10.27 6.58 4.31
CA TRP A 11 9.35 7.07 5.33
C TRP A 11 9.12 6.05 6.43
N PHE A 12 8.92 4.77 6.08
CA PHE A 12 8.75 3.70 7.05
C PHE A 12 9.98 3.54 7.95
N ASN A 13 11.17 3.43 7.36
CA ASN A 13 12.41 3.28 8.12
C ASN A 13 12.69 4.51 8.98
N TYR A 14 12.45 5.71 8.45
CA TYR A 14 12.62 6.95 9.21
C TYR A 14 11.70 7.02 10.44
N ILE A 15 10.39 6.81 10.28
CA ILE A 15 9.43 6.84 11.39
C ILE A 15 9.74 5.73 12.39
N THR A 16 10.03 4.52 11.92
CA THR A 16 10.36 3.39 12.80
C THR A 16 11.61 3.67 13.62
N ARG A 17 12.69 4.18 13.00
CA ARG A 17 13.91 4.55 13.72
C ARG A 17 13.68 5.65 14.75
N MET A 18 12.87 6.64 14.39
CA MET A 18 12.54 7.73 15.29
C MET A 18 11.77 7.23 16.51
N ILE A 19 10.74 6.41 16.33
CA ILE A 19 10.00 5.80 17.44
C ILE A 19 10.93 4.94 18.31
N VAL A 20 11.80 4.12 17.70
CA VAL A 20 12.74 3.27 18.44
C VAL A 20 13.71 4.11 19.28
N GLN A 21 14.28 5.17 18.71
CA GLN A 21 15.21 6.06 19.41
C GLN A 21 14.52 6.79 20.57
N GLU A 22 13.39 7.42 20.34
CA GLU A 22 12.61 8.13 21.38
C GLU A 22 12.17 7.19 22.49
N THR A 23 11.71 5.99 22.13
CA THR A 23 11.30 4.97 23.12
C THR A 23 12.49 4.49 23.95
N ALA A 24 13.68 4.34 23.36
CA ALA A 24 14.88 3.98 24.10
C ALA A 24 15.30 5.08 25.09
N ILE A 25 15.18 6.35 24.70
CA ILE A 25 15.45 7.50 25.58
C ILE A 25 14.45 7.52 26.73
N LEU A 26 13.15 7.33 26.46
CA LEU A 26 12.12 7.23 27.50
C LEU A 26 12.40 6.06 28.45
N LEU A 27 12.68 4.87 27.92
CA LEU A 27 12.97 3.69 28.73
C LEU A 27 14.14 3.94 29.69
N LEU A 28 15.22 4.54 29.21
CA LEU A 28 16.39 4.84 30.03
C LEU A 28 16.09 5.94 31.06
N ASP A 29 15.31 6.95 30.71
CA ASP A 29 14.91 8.01 31.63
C ASP A 29 14.04 7.49 32.78
N TYR A 30 13.00 6.71 32.47
CA TYR A 30 12.12 6.13 33.48
C TYR A 30 12.85 5.14 34.37
N ASN A 31 13.62 4.22 33.78
CA ASN A 31 14.38 3.25 34.57
C ASN A 31 15.47 3.90 35.44
N ARG A 32 15.97 5.09 35.06
CA ARG A 32 16.95 5.85 35.85
C ARG A 32 16.35 6.66 36.99
N HIS A 33 15.09 7.09 36.90
CA HIS A 33 14.53 8.04 37.88
C HIS A 33 13.27 7.55 38.60
N ALA A 34 12.48 6.64 38.01
CA ALA A 34 11.23 6.19 38.60
C ALA A 34 11.47 5.25 39.79
N ILE A 35 10.93 5.60 40.95
CA ILE A 35 11.05 4.82 42.18
C ILE A 35 9.67 4.23 42.53
N PRO A 36 9.53 2.91 42.70
CA PRO A 36 8.30 2.28 43.20
C PRO A 36 7.84 2.87 44.54
N LEU A 37 6.52 2.98 44.75
CA LEU A 37 5.93 3.65 45.93
C LEU A 37 6.35 3.02 47.27
N ASP A 38 6.45 1.69 47.31
CA ASP A 38 6.92 0.91 48.46
C ASP A 38 8.37 1.27 48.84
N ARG A 39 9.25 1.37 47.85
CA ARG A 39 10.65 1.79 48.05
C ARG A 39 10.76 3.27 48.38
N LEU A 40 9.95 4.11 47.75
CA LEU A 40 9.95 5.56 47.92
C LEU A 40 9.61 5.96 49.36
N ALA A 41 8.73 5.20 50.02
CA ALA A 41 8.38 5.38 51.43
C ALA A 41 9.58 5.17 52.39
N CYS A 42 10.57 4.37 51.98
CA CYS A 42 11.79 4.06 52.76
C CYS A 42 13.04 4.80 52.25
N SER A 43 12.92 5.61 51.19
CA SER A 43 14.05 6.26 50.53
C SER A 43 14.54 7.50 51.29
N ALA A 44 15.85 7.79 51.19
CA ALA A 44 16.46 8.98 51.79
C ALA A 44 15.83 10.28 51.23
N ALA A 45 15.87 11.36 52.02
CA ALA A 45 15.29 12.65 51.63
C ALA A 45 15.84 13.18 50.30
N GLU A 46 17.13 12.99 50.03
CA GLU A 46 17.77 13.40 48.78
C GLU A 46 17.20 12.66 47.56
N SER A 47 17.01 11.34 47.63
CA SER A 47 16.42 10.54 46.54
C SER A 47 14.97 10.90 46.30
N ARG A 48 14.20 11.16 47.37
CA ARG A 48 12.81 11.62 47.27
C ARG A 48 12.70 12.99 46.61
N GLN A 49 13.61 13.92 46.95
CA GLN A 49 13.68 15.23 46.32
C GLN A 49 14.12 15.15 44.86
N ALA A 50 15.07 14.26 44.53
CA ALA A 50 15.48 14.02 43.14
C ALA A 50 14.32 13.47 42.29
N PHE A 51 13.56 12.50 42.81
CA PHE A 51 12.36 11.97 42.17
C PHE A 51 11.28 13.03 42.00
N ALA A 52 10.99 13.82 43.05
CA ALA A 52 10.04 14.93 42.97
C ALA A 52 10.44 15.95 41.91
N ASN A 53 11.71 16.35 41.88
CA ASN A 53 12.23 17.31 40.90
C ASN A 53 12.18 16.77 39.47
N TRP A 54 12.43 15.48 39.27
CA TRP A 54 12.28 14.84 37.96
C TRP A 54 10.82 14.83 37.54
N LEU A 55 9.91 14.34 38.39
CA LEU A 55 8.49 14.21 38.09
C LEU A 55 7.84 15.58 37.86
N ALA A 56 8.15 16.58 38.69
CA ALA A 56 7.69 17.96 38.56
C ALA A 56 8.12 18.57 37.22
N ARG A 57 9.41 18.41 36.88
CA ARG A 57 9.96 18.89 35.60
C ARG A 57 9.29 18.23 34.40
N ARG A 58 9.01 16.93 34.48
CA ARG A 58 8.39 16.15 33.38
C ARG A 58 6.90 16.47 33.23
N LEU A 59 6.18 16.64 34.33
CA LEU A 59 4.75 17.01 34.32
C LEU A 59 4.52 18.52 34.10
N ARG A 60 5.57 19.34 34.16
CA ARG A 60 5.53 20.82 34.13
C ARG A 60 4.64 21.39 35.24
N ILE A 61 4.79 20.84 36.44
CA ILE A 61 4.15 21.30 37.67
C ILE A 61 5.20 21.76 38.66
N GLU A 62 4.81 22.50 39.68
CA GLU A 62 5.73 22.89 40.76
C GLU A 62 6.12 21.66 41.60
N PRO A 63 7.35 21.60 42.15
CA PRO A 63 7.83 20.46 42.96
C PRO A 63 6.92 20.13 44.15
N ASP A 64 6.27 21.14 44.71
CA ASP A 64 5.39 21.02 45.88
C ASP A 64 4.03 20.38 45.54
N GLU A 65 3.65 20.33 44.26
CA GLU A 65 2.41 19.69 43.79
C GLU A 65 2.57 18.17 43.56
N VAL A 66 3.80 17.65 43.68
CA VAL A 66 4.08 16.21 43.56
C VAL A 66 3.61 15.47 44.80
N ARG A 67 2.73 14.48 44.62
CA ARG A 67 2.16 13.69 45.71
C ARG A 67 3.04 12.48 45.99
N LEU A 68 3.80 12.54 47.08
CA LEU A 68 4.64 11.43 47.54
C LEU A 68 4.03 10.75 48.78
N PRO A 69 4.18 9.42 48.93
CA PRO A 69 3.77 8.72 50.15
C PRO A 69 4.57 9.21 51.36
N GLU A 70 3.95 9.33 52.52
CA GLU A 70 4.63 9.76 53.75
C GLU A 70 5.84 8.86 54.06
N PRO A 71 6.98 9.43 54.51
CA PRO A 71 8.15 8.62 54.85
C PRO A 71 7.81 7.73 56.04
N VAL A 72 8.10 6.43 55.93
CA VAL A 72 8.01 5.52 57.07
C VAL A 72 9.09 5.97 58.05
N SER A 73 8.69 6.58 59.16
CA SER A 73 9.62 6.99 60.20
C SER A 73 10.38 5.76 60.69
N THR A 74 11.65 5.64 60.33
CA THR A 74 12.64 4.95 61.15
C THR A 74 12.87 5.83 62.38
N ALA A 75 11.87 5.85 63.26
CA ALA A 75 11.99 6.35 64.62
C ALA A 75 12.99 5.45 65.35
N GLY A 76 14.28 5.80 65.25
CA GLY A 76 15.35 5.01 65.84
C GLY A 76 16.74 5.33 65.27
N THR A 77 17.29 6.49 65.68
CA THR A 77 18.73 6.63 65.98
C THR A 77 19.74 6.48 64.82
N ARG A 78 20.00 7.59 64.10
CA ARG A 78 21.36 8.12 63.86
C ARG A 78 21.34 9.51 63.25
N ALA A 79 20.69 10.45 63.94
CA ALA A 79 21.06 11.86 63.85
C ALA A 79 22.34 12.08 64.69
N ALA A 80 23.43 11.44 64.30
CA ALA A 80 24.75 11.62 64.91
C ALA A 80 25.77 11.82 63.78
N ALA A 81 26.09 13.09 63.56
CA ALA A 81 27.34 13.57 62.96
C ALA A 81 27.86 12.79 61.75
N VAL A 82 27.26 13.02 60.57
CA VAL A 82 28.07 12.98 59.34
C VAL A 82 28.76 14.34 59.24
N THR A 83 29.93 14.44 59.87
CA THR A 83 30.93 15.46 59.58
C THR A 83 31.14 15.52 58.06
N LYS A 84 31.35 16.73 57.52
CA LYS A 84 31.67 17.09 56.12
C LYS A 84 32.88 16.36 55.48
N ALA A 85 33.36 15.26 56.07
CA ALA A 85 34.64 14.62 55.75
C ALA A 85 34.54 13.38 54.83
N ASP A 86 33.37 12.76 54.64
CA ASP A 86 33.22 11.61 53.74
C ASP A 86 32.23 11.92 52.61
N VAL A 87 32.57 12.92 51.78
CA VAL A 87 32.09 12.91 50.39
C VAL A 87 33.01 11.96 49.64
N GLU A 88 32.87 10.66 49.90
CA GLU A 88 33.47 9.67 49.01
C GLU A 88 32.98 10.01 47.60
N THR A 89 33.93 10.29 46.71
CA THR A 89 33.68 10.45 45.28
C THR A 89 32.94 9.22 44.83
N ARG A 90 31.61 9.35 44.65
CA ARG A 90 30.74 8.31 44.11
C ARG A 90 31.48 7.69 42.93
N ARG A 91 31.75 6.37 42.98
CA ARG A 91 32.40 5.69 41.87
C ARG A 91 31.64 6.05 40.59
N PRO A 92 32.31 6.37 39.47
CA PRO A 92 31.63 6.78 38.25
C PRO A 92 30.56 5.74 37.82
N GLU A 93 30.85 4.46 38.05
CA GLU A 93 29.94 3.32 37.82
C GLU A 93 28.64 3.38 38.65
N ALA A 94 28.65 4.02 39.82
CA ALA A 94 27.45 4.18 40.66
C ALA A 94 26.41 5.11 40.01
N SER A 95 26.82 5.96 39.07
CA SER A 95 25.92 6.82 38.30
C SER A 95 25.24 6.11 37.12
N ASP A 96 25.71 4.89 36.80
CA ASP A 96 25.19 4.04 35.73
C ASP A 96 24.13 3.03 36.21
N PHE A 97 23.89 2.92 37.52
CA PHE A 97 22.82 2.06 38.04
C PHE A 97 21.44 2.67 37.78
N LEU A 98 20.54 1.83 37.29
CA LEU A 98 19.12 2.16 37.11
C LEU A 98 18.38 1.98 38.44
N GLU A 99 17.45 2.88 38.75
CA GLU A 99 16.57 2.78 39.92
C GLU A 99 15.59 1.60 39.77
N THR A 100 15.18 1.30 38.54
CA THR A 100 14.31 0.16 38.19
C THR A 100 14.63 -0.40 36.80
N VAL A 101 14.10 -1.59 36.49
CA VAL A 101 14.18 -2.24 35.15
C VAL A 101 12.79 -2.67 34.69
N GLU A 102 11.75 -2.12 35.31
CA GLU A 102 10.38 -2.56 35.11
C GLU A 102 9.72 -1.93 33.88
N PHE A 103 10.20 -0.75 33.45
CA PHE A 103 9.69 -0.12 32.24
C PHE A 103 10.30 -0.80 31.01
N THR A 104 9.40 -1.24 30.14
CA THR A 104 9.70 -1.94 28.88
C THR A 104 9.23 -1.11 27.70
N ALA A 105 9.74 -1.41 26.51
CA ALA A 105 9.30 -0.72 25.29
C ALA A 105 7.79 -0.87 25.02
N ILE A 106 7.18 -1.99 25.45
CA ILE A 106 5.75 -2.24 25.28
C ILE A 106 4.91 -1.21 26.04
N ASP A 107 5.38 -0.71 27.19
CA ASP A 107 4.66 0.30 27.98
C ASP A 107 4.51 1.64 27.25
N PHE A 108 5.32 1.88 26.21
CA PHE A 108 5.28 3.08 25.37
C PHE A 108 4.75 2.82 23.94
N LEU A 109 4.58 1.56 23.54
CA LEU A 109 4.21 1.17 22.18
C LEU A 109 2.88 0.41 22.07
N ALA A 110 2.26 0.07 23.21
CA ALA A 110 0.96 -0.58 23.26
C ALA A 110 -0.02 0.23 24.11
N ASP A 111 -1.29 0.20 23.71
CA ASP A 111 -2.40 0.76 24.47
C ASP A 111 -3.09 -0.36 25.26
N ASP A 112 -2.51 -0.73 26.41
CA ASP A 112 -2.99 -1.82 27.26
C ASP A 112 -3.44 -1.28 28.63
N PRO A 113 -4.76 -1.20 28.89
CA PRO A 113 -5.30 -0.71 30.16
C PRO A 113 -4.84 -1.49 31.39
N GLN A 114 -4.54 -2.79 31.25
CA GLN A 114 -4.08 -3.61 32.37
C GLN A 114 -2.67 -3.23 32.81
N ARG A 115 -1.79 -2.91 31.84
CA ARG A 115 -0.44 -2.41 32.12
C ARG A 115 -0.48 -1.03 32.76
N ASP A 116 -1.34 -0.14 32.25
CA ASP A 116 -1.48 1.20 32.82
C ASP A 116 -1.97 1.14 34.27
N ALA A 117 -2.91 0.23 34.59
CA ALA A 117 -3.33 -0.03 35.96
C ALA A 117 -2.21 -0.59 36.84
N ALA A 118 -1.36 -1.48 36.31
CA ALA A 118 -0.21 -2.02 37.03
C ALA A 118 0.84 -0.94 37.34
N ILE A 119 1.13 -0.07 36.38
CA ILE A 119 2.03 1.09 36.57
C ILE A 119 1.45 2.04 37.62
N GLN A 120 0.15 2.33 37.54
CA GLN A 120 -0.54 3.18 38.51
C GLN A 120 -0.48 2.62 39.92
N ALA A 121 -0.69 1.31 40.09
CA ALA A 121 -0.64 0.66 41.39
C ALA A 121 0.76 0.70 42.02
N ARG A 122 1.82 0.59 41.21
CA ARG A 122 3.20 0.44 41.69
C ARG A 122 3.96 1.75 41.82
N PHE A 123 3.77 2.68 40.89
CA PHE A 123 4.48 3.97 40.82
C PHE A 123 3.59 5.17 41.11
N GLY A 124 2.27 4.98 41.19
CA GLY A 124 1.29 6.02 41.48
C GLY A 124 0.66 6.68 40.25
N PRO A 125 -0.41 7.46 40.45
CA PRO A 125 -1.19 8.05 39.36
C PRO A 125 -0.39 9.07 38.53
N GLN A 126 0.48 9.88 39.17
CA GLN A 126 1.26 10.91 38.48
C GLN A 126 2.27 10.30 37.49
N VAL A 127 2.87 9.16 37.82
CA VAL A 127 3.78 8.45 36.90
C VAL A 127 3.00 7.79 35.78
N ALA A 128 1.87 7.14 36.08
CA ALA A 128 1.01 6.54 35.04
C ALA A 128 0.48 7.59 34.04
N ASP A 129 0.09 8.76 34.53
CA ASP A 129 -0.31 9.90 33.69
C ASP A 129 0.84 10.39 32.82
N LEU A 130 2.06 10.48 33.38
CA LEU A 130 3.24 10.86 32.62
C LEU A 130 3.56 9.85 31.51
N VAL A 131 3.52 8.54 31.80
CA VAL A 131 3.74 7.47 30.80
C VAL A 131 2.76 7.58 29.65
N ARG A 132 1.46 7.77 29.98
CA ARG A 132 0.41 7.94 28.98
C ARG A 132 0.65 9.19 28.11
N ARG A 133 1.06 10.31 28.72
CA ARG A 133 1.36 11.56 28.01
C ARG A 133 2.57 11.41 27.09
N ASP A 134 3.63 10.75 27.56
CA ASP A 134 4.84 10.48 26.79
C ASP A 134 4.59 9.50 25.63
N ARG A 135 3.79 8.45 25.86
CA ARG A 135 3.32 7.53 24.80
C ARG A 135 2.66 8.31 23.65
N GLN A 136 1.74 9.21 23.98
CA GLN A 136 1.07 10.06 23.00
C GLN A 136 2.03 10.99 22.28
N GLN A 137 2.90 11.68 23.03
CA GLN A 137 3.86 12.62 22.46
C GLN A 137 4.89 11.94 21.57
N ASN A 138 5.35 10.74 21.92
CA ASN A 138 6.29 9.95 21.10
C ASN A 138 5.70 9.68 19.71
N VAL A 139 4.46 9.17 19.64
CA VAL A 139 3.78 8.93 18.37
C VAL A 139 3.54 10.23 17.62
N ARG A 140 3.02 11.28 18.28
CA ARG A 140 2.75 12.57 17.63
C ARG A 140 4.01 13.21 17.06
N ARG A 141 5.13 13.19 17.80
CA ARG A 141 6.43 13.69 17.34
C ARG A 141 6.91 12.88 16.14
N ALA A 142 6.86 11.54 16.21
CA ALA A 142 7.23 10.66 15.10
C ALA A 142 6.50 11.02 13.80
N PHE A 143 5.20 11.27 13.90
CA PHE A 143 4.37 11.61 12.75
C PHE A 143 4.35 13.11 12.40
N ARG A 144 4.84 14.03 13.24
CA ARG A 144 4.99 15.46 12.92
C ARG A 144 6.39 15.87 12.43
N SER A 145 7.39 15.01 12.57
CA SER A 145 8.75 15.19 12.03
C SER A 145 8.76 15.85 10.62
N PHE A 146 9.40 17.02 10.51
CA PHE A 146 9.38 17.91 9.33
C PHE A 146 7.98 18.44 8.93
N PRO A 147 7.38 19.37 9.69
CA PRO A 147 6.10 19.98 9.34
C PRO A 147 6.27 21.01 8.23
N LEU A 148 6.57 20.56 7.00
CA LEU A 148 6.65 21.43 5.81
C LEU A 148 5.35 22.21 5.56
N HIS A 149 4.23 21.77 6.13
CA HIS A 149 2.92 22.41 6.05
C HIS A 149 2.76 23.62 7.00
N GLU A 150 3.66 23.81 7.96
CA GLU A 150 3.70 24.99 8.84
C GLU A 150 4.59 26.10 8.24
N LEU A 151 5.55 25.73 7.40
CA LEU A 151 6.38 26.71 6.70
C LEU A 151 5.54 27.56 5.74
N PRO A 152 5.84 28.86 5.54
CA PRO A 152 5.20 29.68 4.52
C PRO A 152 5.31 29.04 3.13
N LEU A 153 4.28 29.16 2.27
CA LEU A 153 4.24 28.53 0.94
C LEU A 153 5.52 28.79 0.11
N ALA A 154 6.09 29.99 0.21
CA ALA A 154 7.32 30.37 -0.47
C ALA A 154 8.57 29.57 -0.06
N GLN A 155 8.59 29.02 1.15
CA GLN A 155 9.70 28.22 1.70
C GLN A 155 9.49 26.71 1.50
N ARG A 156 8.30 26.28 1.04
CA ARG A 156 7.97 24.86 0.82
C ARG A 156 8.56 24.31 -0.48
N THR A 157 8.84 25.18 -1.45
CA THR A 157 9.30 24.80 -2.77
C THR A 157 10.51 25.62 -3.17
N ILE A 158 11.55 24.98 -3.67
CA ILE A 158 12.67 25.67 -4.31
C ILE A 158 12.12 26.30 -5.59
N ASN A 159 11.99 27.63 -5.62
CA ASN A 159 11.58 28.36 -6.81
C ASN A 159 12.83 28.66 -7.68
N PRO A 160 13.02 27.96 -8.83
CA PRO A 160 14.22 28.14 -9.65
C PRO A 160 14.33 29.54 -10.24
N TYR A 161 13.18 30.20 -10.47
CA TYR A 161 13.14 31.57 -10.99
C TYR A 161 13.60 32.58 -9.93
N ALA A 162 13.14 32.44 -8.68
CA ALA A 162 13.61 33.28 -7.57
C ALA A 162 15.12 33.08 -7.32
N PHE A 163 15.61 31.84 -7.44
CA PHE A 163 17.04 31.54 -7.36
C PHE A 163 17.82 32.22 -8.49
N TYR A 164 17.32 32.15 -9.72
CA TYR A 164 17.93 32.82 -10.87
C TYR A 164 17.95 34.34 -10.73
N GLU A 165 16.83 34.95 -10.35
CA GLU A 165 16.75 36.41 -10.17
C GLU A 165 17.69 36.89 -9.06
N THR A 166 17.77 36.17 -7.94
CA THR A 166 18.55 36.57 -6.77
C THR A 166 20.06 36.43 -7.00
N TYR A 167 20.49 35.31 -7.60
CA TYR A 167 21.90 34.91 -7.66
C TYR A 167 22.52 34.91 -9.07
N LEU A 168 21.72 34.77 -10.13
CA LEU A 168 22.21 34.66 -11.51
C LEU A 168 21.96 35.93 -12.36
N SER A 169 21.01 36.79 -11.98
CA SER A 169 20.73 38.03 -12.72
C SER A 169 21.74 39.17 -12.45
N ARG A 170 21.76 40.18 -13.33
CA ARG A 170 22.55 41.43 -13.20
C ARG A 170 24.08 41.26 -13.07
N GLY A 171 24.66 40.25 -13.74
CA GLY A 171 26.12 40.06 -13.79
C GLY A 171 26.74 39.39 -12.55
N ARG A 172 25.92 38.92 -11.60
CA ARG A 172 26.37 38.24 -10.38
C ARG A 172 26.88 36.81 -10.58
N ILE A 173 26.75 36.26 -11.78
CA ILE A 173 27.31 34.95 -12.16
C ILE A 173 28.81 34.83 -11.85
N VAL A 174 29.56 35.93 -11.92
CA VAL A 174 31.01 35.94 -11.64
C VAL A 174 31.31 35.55 -10.18
N PHE A 175 30.41 35.83 -9.24
CA PHE A 175 30.56 35.49 -7.82
C PHE A 175 30.01 34.11 -7.46
N LEU A 176 29.37 33.41 -8.40
CA LEU A 176 28.78 32.08 -8.18
C LEU A 176 29.79 31.06 -7.62
N PRO A 177 31.05 30.96 -8.11
CA PRO A 177 31.99 29.97 -7.60
C PRO A 177 32.32 30.19 -6.12
N VAL A 178 32.51 31.45 -5.70
CA VAL A 178 32.81 31.82 -4.31
C VAL A 178 31.59 31.56 -3.41
N LEU A 179 30.39 31.89 -3.89
CA LEU A 179 29.15 31.66 -3.15
C LEU A 179 28.86 30.16 -3.00
N MET A 180 29.16 29.35 -4.02
CA MET A 180 29.05 27.89 -3.96
C MET A 180 30.04 27.28 -2.96
N ILE A 181 31.29 27.77 -2.91
CA ILE A 181 32.27 27.33 -1.92
C ILE A 181 31.82 27.71 -0.51
N GLY A 182 31.34 28.94 -0.29
CA GLY A 182 30.81 29.38 1.00
C GLY A 182 29.58 28.58 1.44
N ALA A 183 28.64 28.31 0.52
CA ALA A 183 27.48 27.47 0.77
C ALA A 183 27.88 26.02 1.08
N ALA A 184 28.83 25.45 0.33
CA ALA A 184 29.35 24.11 0.58
C ALA A 184 30.02 24.02 1.96
N ALA A 185 30.86 25.00 2.32
CA ALA A 185 31.46 25.08 3.65
C ALA A 185 30.41 25.22 4.75
N GLY A 186 29.36 26.01 4.53
CA GLY A 186 28.22 26.13 5.43
C GLY A 186 27.46 24.81 5.61
N VAL A 187 27.21 24.08 4.53
CA VAL A 187 26.57 22.75 4.55
C VAL A 187 27.44 21.75 5.30
N VAL A 188 28.76 21.73 5.05
CA VAL A 188 29.70 20.87 5.78
C VAL A 188 29.72 21.21 7.27
N GLY A 189 29.78 22.50 7.63
CA GLY A 189 29.72 22.95 9.02
C GLY A 189 28.41 22.56 9.71
N MET A 190 27.28 22.69 9.00
CA MET A 190 25.97 22.25 9.50
C MET A 190 25.92 20.73 9.68
N ALA A 191 26.45 19.96 8.72
CA ALA A 191 26.52 18.50 8.81
C ALA A 191 27.36 18.04 10.01
N ILE A 192 28.55 18.63 10.22
CA ILE A 192 29.40 18.34 11.38
C ILE A 192 28.65 18.66 12.68
N ARG A 193 27.97 19.81 12.75
CA ARG A 193 27.21 20.22 13.93
C ARG A 193 26.04 19.27 14.22
N THR A 194 25.35 18.81 13.17
CA THR A 194 24.28 17.82 13.29
C THR A 194 24.81 16.47 13.77
N VAL A 195 25.91 15.98 13.19
CA VAL A 195 26.56 14.73 13.63
C VAL A 195 27.01 14.85 15.09
N TYR A 196 27.64 15.95 15.48
CA TYR A 196 28.03 16.21 16.86
C TYR A 196 26.82 16.21 17.80
N ARG A 197 25.70 16.83 17.39
CA ARG A 197 24.45 16.82 18.17
C ARG A 197 23.93 15.39 18.35
N VAL A 198 23.82 14.61 17.27
CA VAL A 198 23.35 13.22 17.32
C VAL A 198 24.27 12.35 18.19
N VAL A 199 25.59 12.47 18.04
CA VAL A 199 26.56 11.73 18.87
C VAL A 199 26.43 12.12 20.34
N ARG A 200 26.29 13.42 20.63
CA ARG A 200 26.08 13.91 22.01
C ARG A 200 24.77 13.41 22.60
N GLU A 201 23.71 13.34 21.80
CA GLU A 201 22.40 12.83 22.19
C GLU A 201 22.43 11.32 22.47
N ILE A 202 23.17 10.54 21.66
CA ILE A 202 23.43 9.11 21.91
C ILE A 202 24.24 8.91 23.20
N LEU A 203 25.25 9.75 23.45
CA LEU A 203 26.10 9.68 24.65
C LEU A 203 25.39 10.18 25.92
N HIS A 204 24.44 11.11 25.79
CA HIS A 204 23.69 11.71 26.89
C HIS A 204 22.21 11.78 26.53
N PRO A 205 21.50 10.63 26.52
CA PRO A 205 20.08 10.59 26.23
C PRO A 205 19.33 11.43 27.26
N ARG A 206 18.74 12.53 26.80
CA ARG A 206 17.83 13.36 27.59
C ARG A 206 16.52 13.40 26.82
N VAL A 207 15.42 13.13 27.50
CA VAL A 207 14.11 13.26 26.87
C VAL A 207 13.91 14.72 26.49
N ASP A 208 13.63 14.97 25.21
CA ASP A 208 13.42 16.33 24.71
C ASP A 208 12.15 16.93 25.33
N GLN A 209 12.31 18.10 25.97
CA GLN A 209 11.30 18.75 26.80
C GLN A 209 10.54 19.86 26.06
N ASP A 210 10.84 20.05 24.78
CA ASP A 210 10.23 21.06 23.93
C ASP A 210 8.72 20.83 23.73
N GLU A 211 8.08 21.88 23.20
CA GLU A 211 6.64 22.10 23.01
C GLU A 211 5.83 20.83 22.69
N ASP A 212 4.74 20.61 23.45
CA ASP A 212 3.86 19.46 23.24
C ASP A 212 3.28 19.52 21.82
N VAL A 213 3.28 18.39 21.12
CA VAL A 213 2.65 18.33 19.81
C VAL A 213 1.13 18.38 19.98
N PRO A 214 0.43 19.35 19.33
CA PRO A 214 -1.02 19.46 19.40
C PRO A 214 -1.72 18.22 18.87
N SER A 215 -2.90 17.95 19.42
CA SER A 215 -3.77 16.84 19.05
C SER A 215 -4.36 16.99 17.64
N ASP A 216 -4.55 18.19 17.11
CA ASP A 216 -5.19 18.45 15.79
C ASP A 216 -4.38 18.01 14.56
N THR A 217 -3.34 17.20 14.77
CA THR A 217 -2.34 16.83 13.76
C THR A 217 -2.55 15.47 13.12
N TYR A 218 -3.65 14.75 13.41
CA TYR A 218 -3.87 13.40 12.86
C TYR A 218 -3.85 13.37 11.32
N CYS A 219 -4.36 14.40 10.65
CA CYS A 219 -4.31 14.51 9.18
C CYS A 219 -2.87 14.48 8.63
N ALA A 220 -1.88 14.97 9.39
CA ALA A 220 -0.46 14.83 9.00
C ALA A 220 0.01 13.38 9.15
N ALA A 221 -0.37 12.72 10.24
CA ALA A 221 -0.06 11.31 10.48
C ALA A 221 -0.69 10.41 9.40
N LEU A 222 -1.98 10.57 9.12
CA LEU A 222 -2.72 9.85 8.08
C LEU A 222 -2.04 9.98 6.71
N ARG A 223 -1.62 11.20 6.32
CA ARG A 223 -0.88 11.42 5.07
C ARG A 223 0.44 10.66 5.04
N LYS A 224 1.18 10.57 6.15
CA LYS A 224 2.42 9.79 6.23
C LYS A 224 2.14 8.29 6.17
N ILE A 225 1.13 7.79 6.87
CA ILE A 225 0.68 6.38 6.79
C ILE A 225 0.32 6.05 5.34
N HIS A 226 -0.46 6.89 4.67
CA HIS A 226 -0.82 6.71 3.27
C HIS A 226 0.43 6.73 2.37
N ARG A 227 1.40 7.63 2.58
CA ARG A 227 2.67 7.61 1.81
C ARG A 227 3.45 6.31 1.97
N MET A 228 3.37 5.66 3.13
CA MET A 228 4.05 4.40 3.42
C MET A 228 3.30 3.18 2.88
N ARG A 229 1.98 3.09 3.08
CA ARG A 229 1.20 1.87 2.87
C ARG A 229 0.35 1.87 1.60
N LYS A 230 -0.17 3.04 1.19
CA LYS A 230 -1.03 3.17 0.00
C LYS A 230 -0.40 2.60 -1.27
N PRO A 231 0.91 2.78 -1.56
CA PRO A 231 1.48 2.24 -2.80
C PRO A 231 1.46 0.71 -2.87
N VAL A 232 1.60 0.01 -1.74
CA VAL A 232 1.53 -1.45 -1.67
C VAL A 232 0.08 -1.90 -1.84
N PHE A 233 -0.85 -1.27 -1.14
CA PHE A 233 -2.29 -1.50 -1.30
C PHE A 233 -2.75 -1.30 -2.75
N MET A 234 -2.44 -0.13 -3.34
CA MET A 234 -2.78 0.17 -4.74
C MET A 234 -2.12 -0.81 -5.71
N GLY A 235 -0.87 -1.23 -5.45
CA GLY A 235 -0.20 -2.26 -6.24
C GLY A 235 -0.97 -3.59 -6.24
N SER A 236 -1.39 -4.05 -5.06
CA SER A 236 -2.20 -5.27 -4.93
C SER A 236 -3.58 -5.13 -5.60
N LEU A 237 -4.23 -3.96 -5.44
CA LEU A 237 -5.50 -3.62 -6.09
C LEU A 237 -5.36 -3.69 -7.62
N TRP A 238 -4.31 -3.13 -8.20
CA TRP A 238 -4.08 -3.19 -9.65
C TRP A 238 -3.77 -4.59 -10.16
N LEU A 239 -3.07 -5.41 -9.36
CA LEU A 239 -2.82 -6.80 -9.72
C LEU A 239 -4.12 -7.61 -9.73
N ARG A 240 -4.95 -7.47 -8.69
CA ARG A 240 -6.25 -8.14 -8.63
C ARG A 240 -7.19 -7.64 -9.73
N ALA A 241 -7.27 -6.33 -9.97
CA ALA A 241 -8.08 -5.73 -11.03
C ALA A 241 -7.76 -6.29 -12.43
N ARG A 242 -6.50 -6.65 -12.69
CA ARG A 242 -6.10 -7.26 -13.96
C ARG A 242 -6.41 -8.76 -14.05
N PHE A 243 -6.50 -9.45 -12.92
CA PHE A 243 -6.64 -10.90 -12.85
C PHE A 243 -8.10 -11.34 -12.65
N ASP A 244 -8.84 -10.64 -11.78
CA ASP A 244 -10.18 -10.97 -11.32
C ASP A 244 -11.23 -10.06 -11.98
N ALA A 245 -11.98 -10.57 -12.95
CA ALA A 245 -13.03 -9.81 -13.61
C ALA A 245 -14.22 -9.52 -12.68
N GLU A 246 -14.54 -10.42 -11.76
CA GLU A 246 -15.65 -10.25 -10.82
C GLU A 246 -15.35 -9.13 -9.82
N TYR A 247 -14.08 -8.94 -9.46
CA TYR A 247 -13.63 -7.82 -8.61
C TYR A 247 -13.95 -6.44 -9.22
N LEU A 248 -13.99 -6.34 -10.55
CA LEU A 248 -14.38 -5.13 -11.29
C LEU A 248 -15.91 -4.94 -11.36
N GLY A 249 -16.69 -5.84 -10.75
CA GLY A 249 -18.14 -5.90 -10.89
C GLY A 249 -18.60 -6.29 -12.30
N LEU A 250 -17.78 -7.07 -13.03
CA LEU A 250 -18.15 -7.59 -14.34
C LEU A 250 -18.64 -9.04 -14.21
N PRO A 251 -19.78 -9.40 -14.80
CA PRO A 251 -20.28 -10.77 -14.77
C PRO A 251 -19.37 -11.69 -15.57
N LEU A 252 -19.23 -12.95 -15.12
CA LEU A 252 -18.62 -13.98 -15.94
C LEU A 252 -19.48 -14.20 -17.21
N PRO A 253 -18.87 -14.42 -18.38
CA PRO A 253 -19.63 -14.66 -19.60
C PRO A 253 -20.55 -15.87 -19.42
N SER A 254 -21.79 -15.77 -19.89
CA SER A 254 -22.85 -16.78 -19.76
C SER A 254 -23.34 -17.11 -18.33
N ALA A 255 -22.77 -16.50 -17.28
CA ALA A 255 -23.29 -16.65 -15.94
C ALA A 255 -24.56 -15.78 -15.75
N PRO A 256 -25.55 -16.24 -14.96
CA PRO A 256 -26.75 -15.46 -14.69
C PRO A 256 -26.43 -14.18 -13.89
N PRO A 257 -27.18 -13.09 -14.13
CA PRO A 257 -26.87 -11.76 -13.58
C PRO A 257 -26.94 -11.70 -12.04
N GLY A 258 -27.66 -12.61 -11.38
CA GLY A 258 -27.72 -12.70 -9.91
C GLY A 258 -26.44 -13.22 -9.24
N ILE A 259 -25.49 -13.78 -10.00
CA ILE A 259 -24.19 -14.25 -9.47
C ILE A 259 -23.13 -13.13 -9.56
N ALA A 260 -23.41 -12.04 -10.29
CA ALA A 260 -22.45 -10.95 -10.43
C ALA A 260 -22.22 -10.24 -9.07
N ALA A 261 -20.99 -10.28 -8.59
CA ALA A 261 -20.60 -9.59 -7.37
C ALA A 261 -20.75 -8.07 -7.53
N HIS A 262 -21.17 -7.39 -6.45
CA HIS A 262 -21.05 -5.94 -6.35
C HIS A 262 -19.60 -5.50 -6.63
N PRO A 263 -19.38 -4.33 -7.26
CA PRO A 263 -18.04 -3.86 -7.61
C PRO A 263 -17.22 -3.56 -6.35
N LEU A 264 -16.53 -4.57 -5.81
CA LEU A 264 -15.69 -4.45 -4.62
C LEU A 264 -14.55 -3.44 -4.84
N MET A 265 -14.07 -3.29 -6.08
CA MET A 265 -13.03 -2.33 -6.40
C MET A 265 -13.42 -0.88 -6.08
N GLU A 266 -14.69 -0.49 -6.23
CA GLU A 266 -15.12 0.87 -5.92
C GLU A 266 -15.05 1.13 -4.42
N SER A 267 -15.51 0.18 -3.61
CA SER A 267 -15.39 0.22 -2.14
C SER A 267 -13.93 0.32 -1.69
N ASP A 268 -13.04 -0.44 -2.31
CA ASP A 268 -11.60 -0.41 -1.99
C ASP A 268 -10.91 0.91 -2.42
N LEU A 269 -11.35 1.52 -3.53
CA LEU A 269 -10.88 2.83 -3.96
C LEU A 269 -11.41 3.95 -3.06
N ASP A 270 -12.63 3.82 -2.55
CA ASP A 270 -13.22 4.74 -1.59
C ASP A 270 -12.50 4.65 -0.24
N PHE A 271 -12.26 3.43 0.26
CA PHE A 271 -11.51 3.17 1.49
C PHE A 271 -10.16 3.90 1.54
N ILE A 272 -9.38 3.84 0.45
CA ILE A 272 -8.03 4.43 0.43
C ILE A 272 -8.01 5.91 0.05
N GLY A 273 -9.17 6.52 -0.21
CA GLY A 273 -9.28 7.87 -0.76
C GLY A 273 -8.52 7.99 -2.09
N ALA A 274 -8.81 7.11 -3.05
CA ALA A 274 -8.15 7.09 -4.36
C ALA A 274 -8.34 8.42 -5.11
N SER A 275 -7.30 8.86 -5.82
CA SER A 275 -7.36 10.11 -6.58
C SER A 275 -8.26 9.97 -7.80
N ARG A 276 -8.68 11.10 -8.40
CA ARG A 276 -9.40 11.08 -9.68
C ARG A 276 -8.62 10.35 -10.77
N GLN A 277 -7.28 10.48 -10.79
CA GLN A 277 -6.43 9.78 -11.74
C GLN A 277 -6.48 8.26 -11.53
N ASP A 278 -6.45 7.79 -10.28
CA ASP A 278 -6.58 6.37 -9.96
C ASP A 278 -7.93 5.83 -10.43
N ARG A 279 -9.02 6.56 -10.20
CA ARG A 279 -10.36 6.18 -10.67
C ARG A 279 -10.45 6.10 -12.19
N ILE A 280 -9.82 7.01 -12.92
CA ILE A 280 -9.74 6.95 -14.39
C ILE A 280 -9.01 5.69 -14.85
N ILE A 281 -7.91 5.32 -14.19
CA ILE A 281 -7.16 4.10 -14.51
C ILE A 281 -8.02 2.86 -14.24
N ALA A 282 -8.72 2.83 -13.11
CA ALA A 282 -9.63 1.73 -12.76
C ALA A 282 -10.74 1.57 -13.81
N GLU A 283 -11.36 2.66 -14.24
CA GLU A 283 -12.39 2.64 -15.28
C GLU A 283 -11.82 2.18 -16.63
N GLN A 284 -10.61 2.60 -16.99
CA GLN A 284 -9.95 2.12 -18.22
C GLN A 284 -9.71 0.61 -18.19
N ILE A 285 -9.31 0.06 -17.03
CA ILE A 285 -9.15 -1.39 -16.85
C ILE A 285 -10.50 -2.08 -16.99
N ARG A 286 -11.53 -1.61 -16.27
CA ARG A 286 -12.90 -2.14 -16.33
C ARG A 286 -13.47 -2.15 -17.75
N SER A 287 -13.46 -1.01 -18.43
CA SER A 287 -13.88 -0.87 -19.83
C SER A 287 -13.05 -1.75 -20.80
N GLY A 288 -11.77 -1.95 -20.52
CA GLY A 288 -10.92 -2.88 -21.26
C GLY A 288 -11.34 -4.34 -21.08
N HIS A 289 -11.61 -4.76 -19.84
CA HIS A 289 -12.06 -6.11 -19.51
C HIS A 289 -13.45 -6.38 -20.07
N GLN A 290 -14.39 -5.44 -19.94
CA GLN A 290 -15.75 -5.58 -20.48
C GLN A 290 -15.73 -5.90 -21.98
N ARG A 291 -14.98 -5.13 -22.78
CA ARG A 291 -14.81 -5.38 -24.22
C ARG A 291 -14.21 -6.76 -24.50
N ARG A 292 -13.24 -7.22 -23.70
CA ARG A 292 -12.65 -8.56 -23.85
C ARG A 292 -13.64 -9.68 -23.51
N LEU A 293 -14.43 -9.51 -22.44
CA LEU A 293 -15.43 -10.49 -22.01
C LEU A 293 -16.50 -10.75 -23.07
N GLU A 294 -16.89 -9.72 -23.84
CA GLU A 294 -17.83 -9.89 -24.98
C GLU A 294 -17.27 -10.82 -26.07
N TRP A 295 -15.96 -10.78 -26.32
CA TRP A 295 -15.32 -11.71 -27.25
C TRP A 295 -15.17 -13.10 -26.64
N ILE A 296 -14.71 -13.17 -25.40
CA ILE A 296 -14.52 -14.44 -24.67
C ILE A 296 -15.85 -15.20 -24.59
N GLY A 297 -16.95 -14.52 -24.28
CA GLY A 297 -18.29 -15.13 -24.25
C GLY A 297 -18.67 -15.79 -25.58
N ARG A 298 -18.34 -15.17 -26.71
CA ARG A 298 -18.58 -15.76 -28.04
C ARG A 298 -17.73 -17.00 -28.30
N TRP A 299 -16.47 -17.00 -27.85
CA TRP A 299 -15.59 -18.17 -27.99
C TRP A 299 -16.06 -19.33 -27.11
N LEU A 300 -16.44 -19.04 -25.86
CA LEU A 300 -16.99 -20.03 -24.95
C LEU A 300 -18.29 -20.64 -25.50
N GLN A 301 -19.17 -19.82 -26.07
CA GLN A 301 -20.37 -20.30 -26.76
C GLN A 301 -20.03 -21.19 -27.96
N GLN A 302 -19.06 -20.79 -28.79
CA GLN A 302 -18.60 -21.59 -29.93
C GLN A 302 -18.04 -22.96 -29.50
N PHE A 303 -17.38 -23.04 -28.34
CA PHE A 303 -16.84 -24.30 -27.82
C PHE A 303 -17.82 -25.15 -27.01
N GLY A 304 -19.02 -24.64 -26.73
CA GLY A 304 -19.99 -25.28 -25.84
C GLY A 304 -19.56 -25.25 -24.37
N TRP A 305 -18.79 -24.24 -23.96
CA TRP A 305 -18.24 -24.05 -22.62
C TRP A 305 -18.91 -22.87 -21.90
N THR A 306 -20.24 -22.79 -22.01
CA THR A 306 -21.05 -21.82 -21.25
C THR A 306 -21.28 -22.32 -19.82
N PHE A 307 -21.77 -21.44 -18.93
CA PHE A 307 -22.05 -21.79 -17.54
C PHE A 307 -22.91 -23.05 -17.41
N ASP A 308 -23.93 -23.21 -18.26
CA ASP A 308 -24.85 -24.36 -18.23
C ASP A 308 -24.28 -25.62 -18.91
N GLN A 309 -23.44 -25.48 -19.94
CA GLN A 309 -22.95 -26.60 -20.75
C GLN A 309 -21.57 -27.12 -20.31
N LEU A 310 -20.79 -26.28 -19.62
CA LEU A 310 -19.46 -26.62 -19.15
C LEU A 310 -19.47 -27.83 -18.18
N PRO A 311 -20.41 -27.98 -17.23
CA PRO A 311 -20.45 -29.14 -16.35
C PRO A 311 -20.56 -30.48 -17.10
N GLU A 312 -21.33 -30.54 -18.18
CA GLU A 312 -21.46 -31.75 -19.01
C GLU A 312 -20.14 -32.08 -19.72
N TYR A 313 -19.47 -31.06 -20.27
CA TYR A 313 -18.16 -31.23 -20.87
C TYR A 313 -17.11 -31.70 -19.84
N LEU A 314 -17.11 -31.11 -18.64
CA LEU A 314 -16.21 -31.49 -17.55
C LEU A 314 -16.48 -32.93 -17.09
N ALA A 315 -17.74 -33.33 -16.93
CA ALA A 315 -18.09 -34.71 -16.59
C ALA A 315 -17.56 -35.73 -17.60
N ARG A 316 -17.56 -35.39 -18.89
CA ARG A 316 -17.06 -36.27 -19.95
C ARG A 316 -15.53 -36.31 -20.04
N GLU A 317 -14.88 -35.15 -19.98
CA GLU A 317 -13.45 -35.03 -20.34
C GLU A 317 -12.52 -34.83 -19.13
N ILE A 318 -13.02 -34.24 -18.04
CA ILE A 318 -12.24 -33.84 -16.85
C ILE A 318 -13.07 -34.08 -15.56
N PRO A 319 -13.34 -35.34 -15.17
CA PRO A 319 -14.37 -35.65 -14.17
C PRO A 319 -14.13 -35.07 -12.77
N TYR A 320 -12.89 -34.79 -12.40
CA TYR A 320 -12.58 -34.20 -11.09
C TYR A 320 -13.03 -32.73 -10.93
N LEU A 321 -13.43 -32.07 -12.02
CA LEU A 321 -13.91 -30.68 -12.02
C LEU A 321 -15.43 -30.55 -12.18
N THR A 322 -16.19 -31.64 -12.25
CA THR A 322 -17.64 -31.60 -12.54
C THR A 322 -18.41 -30.70 -11.57
N ASN A 323 -18.10 -30.75 -10.27
CA ASN A 323 -18.75 -29.93 -9.24
C ASN A 323 -18.11 -28.52 -9.10
N ARG A 324 -17.09 -28.20 -9.91
CA ARG A 324 -16.30 -26.97 -9.84
C ARG A 324 -16.38 -26.17 -11.14
N GLY A 325 -17.47 -26.32 -11.89
CA GLY A 325 -17.69 -25.64 -13.18
C GLY A 325 -17.54 -24.12 -13.11
N GLY A 326 -18.00 -23.48 -12.03
CA GLY A 326 -17.83 -22.04 -11.83
C GLY A 326 -16.37 -21.61 -11.65
N GLU A 327 -15.57 -22.40 -10.92
CA GLU A 327 -14.13 -22.15 -10.77
C GLU A 327 -13.38 -22.36 -12.08
N ALA A 328 -13.71 -23.43 -12.81
CA ALA A 328 -13.13 -23.75 -14.10
C ALA A 328 -13.42 -22.65 -15.14
N LEU A 329 -14.67 -22.15 -15.17
CA LEU A 329 -15.04 -21.02 -16.01
C LEU A 329 -14.26 -19.75 -15.64
N ARG A 330 -14.16 -19.44 -14.34
CA ARG A 330 -13.39 -18.29 -13.85
C ARG A 330 -11.91 -18.38 -14.24
N ALA A 331 -11.30 -19.56 -14.12
CA ALA A 331 -9.92 -19.80 -14.50
C ALA A 331 -9.69 -19.54 -15.99
N VAL A 332 -10.55 -20.07 -16.86
CA VAL A 332 -10.48 -19.83 -18.32
C VAL A 332 -10.64 -18.36 -18.65
N VAL A 333 -11.63 -17.69 -18.05
CA VAL A 333 -11.87 -16.26 -18.26
C VAL A 333 -10.67 -15.43 -17.83
N ALA A 334 -10.12 -15.69 -16.64
CA ALA A 334 -8.93 -15.01 -16.13
C ALA A 334 -7.72 -15.21 -17.05
N ALA A 335 -7.47 -16.45 -17.50
CA ALA A 335 -6.40 -16.77 -18.43
C ALA A 335 -6.55 -16.01 -19.76
N CYS A 336 -7.77 -15.93 -20.30
CA CYS A 336 -8.03 -15.18 -21.53
C CYS A 336 -7.84 -13.68 -21.33
N VAL A 337 -8.37 -13.11 -20.25
CA VAL A 337 -8.22 -11.68 -19.94
C VAL A 337 -6.75 -11.28 -19.83
N LEU A 338 -5.92 -12.12 -19.22
CA LEU A 338 -4.48 -11.91 -19.06
C LEU A 338 -3.66 -12.26 -20.31
N ASP A 339 -4.30 -12.80 -21.34
CA ASP A 339 -3.64 -13.34 -22.54
C ASP A 339 -2.56 -14.39 -22.19
N HIS A 340 -2.89 -15.27 -21.24
CA HIS A 340 -2.05 -16.40 -20.89
C HIS A 340 -1.87 -17.30 -22.11
N ASP A 341 -0.64 -17.75 -22.33
CA ASP A 341 -0.28 -18.60 -23.47
C ASP A 341 -0.69 -18.03 -24.85
N ASP A 342 -0.76 -16.70 -24.96
CA ASP A 342 -1.23 -15.96 -26.15
C ASP A 342 -2.64 -16.39 -26.64
N ILE A 343 -3.50 -16.95 -25.76
CA ILE A 343 -4.85 -17.44 -26.12
C ILE A 343 -5.67 -16.33 -26.80
N THR A 344 -5.73 -15.17 -26.17
CA THR A 344 -6.54 -14.03 -26.63
C THR A 344 -5.90 -13.37 -27.84
N THR A 345 -4.58 -13.25 -27.87
CA THR A 345 -3.85 -12.74 -29.03
C THR A 345 -4.06 -13.61 -30.26
N LEU A 346 -4.02 -14.93 -30.14
CA LEU A 346 -4.30 -15.85 -31.25
C LEU A 346 -5.78 -15.76 -31.68
N ALA A 347 -6.71 -15.83 -30.73
CA ALA A 347 -8.15 -15.74 -31.03
C ALA A 347 -8.53 -14.39 -31.69
N PHE A 348 -8.01 -13.27 -31.19
CA PHE A 348 -8.18 -11.96 -31.83
C PHE A 348 -7.53 -11.88 -33.20
N SER A 349 -6.40 -12.55 -33.42
CA SER A 349 -5.80 -12.61 -34.75
C SER A 349 -6.70 -13.35 -35.74
N ILE A 350 -7.33 -14.44 -35.32
CA ILE A 350 -8.31 -15.19 -36.14
C ILE A 350 -9.52 -14.29 -36.46
N GLU A 351 -10.14 -13.71 -35.43
CA GLU A 351 -11.35 -12.88 -35.58
C GLU A 351 -11.10 -11.60 -36.38
N GLY A 352 -10.01 -10.90 -36.08
CA GLY A 352 -9.59 -9.70 -36.80
C GLY A 352 -9.33 -10.00 -38.28
N LEU A 353 -8.61 -11.09 -38.58
CA LEU A 353 -8.40 -11.50 -39.96
C LEU A 353 -9.71 -11.93 -40.63
N LYS A 354 -10.56 -12.71 -39.97
CA LYS A 354 -11.85 -13.15 -40.55
C LYS A 354 -12.69 -11.96 -41.01
N ARG A 355 -12.77 -10.90 -40.19
CA ARG A 355 -13.47 -9.64 -40.53
C ARG A 355 -12.78 -8.88 -41.66
N VAL A 356 -11.46 -8.75 -41.61
CA VAL A 356 -10.67 -8.06 -42.64
C VAL A 356 -10.74 -8.77 -44.01
N LEU A 357 -10.68 -10.11 -44.03
CA LEU A 357 -10.77 -10.90 -45.24
C LEU A 357 -12.18 -10.83 -45.83
N ALA A 358 -13.23 -10.91 -45.00
CA ALA A 358 -14.61 -10.74 -45.45
C ALA A 358 -14.86 -9.35 -46.05
N HIS A 359 -14.38 -8.28 -45.38
CA HIS A 359 -14.49 -6.90 -45.89
C HIS A 359 -13.69 -6.69 -47.18
N GLY A 360 -12.49 -7.26 -47.27
CA GLY A 360 -11.64 -7.15 -48.46
C GLY A 360 -12.09 -8.01 -49.64
N ALA A 361 -12.99 -8.98 -49.41
CA ALA A 361 -13.60 -9.80 -50.46
C ALA A 361 -14.77 -9.10 -51.14
N ASP A 362 -15.41 -8.15 -50.45
CA ASP A 362 -16.56 -7.42 -50.94
C ASP A 362 -16.14 -6.24 -51.81
N ALA A 363 -16.43 -6.31 -53.11
CA ALA A 363 -16.08 -5.28 -54.07
C ALA A 363 -16.95 -4.01 -53.93
N THR A 364 -18.04 -4.05 -53.17
CA THR A 364 -18.96 -2.92 -52.97
C THR A 364 -18.53 -2.00 -51.83
N LEU A 365 -17.68 -2.49 -50.92
CA LEU A 365 -17.24 -1.76 -49.75
C LEU A 365 -16.02 -0.89 -50.04
N ASP A 366 -15.90 0.22 -49.31
CA ASP A 366 -14.75 1.11 -49.43
C ASP A 366 -13.46 0.41 -48.97
N GLY A 367 -12.61 0.08 -49.95
CA GLY A 367 -11.31 -0.55 -49.72
C GLY A 367 -10.25 0.37 -49.09
N THR A 368 -10.57 1.64 -48.82
CA THR A 368 -9.65 2.58 -48.15
C THR A 368 -9.71 2.49 -46.63
N MET A 369 -10.81 2.02 -46.05
CA MET A 369 -10.99 1.93 -44.59
C MET A 369 -10.96 0.48 -44.08
N LEU A 370 -10.56 0.31 -42.82
CA LEU A 370 -10.69 -0.97 -42.10
C LEU A 370 -12.11 -1.13 -41.54
N PRO A 371 -12.62 -2.37 -41.40
CA PRO A 371 -13.94 -2.58 -40.81
C PRO A 371 -14.00 -2.04 -39.35
N PRO A 372 -15.14 -1.50 -38.92
CA PRO A 372 -15.31 -1.02 -37.55
C PRO A 372 -15.32 -2.18 -36.54
N GLY A 373 -14.95 -1.88 -35.29
CA GLY A 373 -15.01 -2.86 -34.19
C GLY A 373 -14.03 -4.02 -34.31
N LEU A 374 -12.88 -3.80 -34.97
CA LEU A 374 -11.77 -4.77 -34.96
C LEU A 374 -11.19 -4.95 -33.55
N PRO A 375 -10.66 -6.14 -33.23
CA PRO A 375 -9.93 -6.35 -31.98
C PRO A 375 -8.65 -5.51 -31.96
N ASP A 376 -7.98 -5.44 -30.80
CA ASP A 376 -6.74 -4.70 -30.66
C ASP A 376 -5.62 -5.30 -31.55
N PRO A 377 -4.84 -4.48 -32.28
CA PRO A 377 -3.78 -4.97 -33.14
C PRO A 377 -2.59 -5.50 -32.34
N VAL A 378 -1.91 -6.51 -32.87
CA VAL A 378 -0.70 -7.07 -32.23
C VAL A 378 0.52 -6.24 -32.64
N ILE A 379 0.96 -5.36 -31.73
CA ILE A 379 2.06 -4.42 -32.00
C ILE A 379 3.44 -5.03 -31.72
N ASN A 380 3.58 -5.83 -30.67
CA ASN A 380 4.89 -6.32 -30.21
C ASN A 380 4.95 -7.85 -30.06
N LEU A 381 5.42 -8.50 -31.13
CA LEU A 381 5.58 -9.96 -31.19
C LEU A 381 6.64 -10.51 -30.23
N ARG A 382 7.51 -9.67 -29.65
CA ARG A 382 8.55 -10.11 -28.70
C ARG A 382 8.03 -10.30 -27.28
N LYS A 383 6.82 -9.82 -26.98
CA LYS A 383 6.18 -9.95 -25.66
C LYS A 383 5.25 -11.16 -25.56
N LEU A 384 5.14 -11.93 -26.63
CA LEU A 384 4.31 -13.12 -26.70
C LEU A 384 4.97 -14.26 -25.93
N TRP A 385 4.15 -15.12 -25.33
CA TRP A 385 4.59 -16.34 -24.65
C TRP A 385 5.26 -17.29 -25.63
N HIS A 386 4.64 -17.47 -26.80
CA HIS A 386 5.18 -18.28 -27.87
C HIS A 386 5.88 -17.40 -28.89
N PRO A 387 7.21 -17.54 -29.07
CA PRO A 387 7.93 -16.76 -30.06
C PRO A 387 7.36 -17.10 -31.44
N VAL A 388 6.90 -16.09 -32.17
CA VAL A 388 6.44 -16.28 -33.54
C VAL A 388 7.65 -16.60 -34.40
N PRO A 389 7.81 -17.85 -34.89
CA PRO A 389 8.98 -18.20 -35.68
C PRO A 389 8.97 -17.36 -36.96
N ARG A 390 10.14 -16.99 -37.47
CA ARG A 390 10.27 -16.26 -38.75
C ARG A 390 9.97 -17.18 -39.94
N VAL A 391 8.93 -18.01 -39.86
CA VAL A 391 8.52 -18.87 -40.96
C VAL A 391 7.96 -17.97 -42.05
N ARG A 392 8.62 -17.98 -43.20
CA ARG A 392 8.16 -17.30 -44.41
C ARG A 392 7.01 -18.07 -45.05
N ARG A 393 5.93 -18.32 -44.30
CA ARG A 393 4.69 -18.81 -44.91
C ARG A 393 4.12 -17.69 -45.77
N PRO A 394 3.78 -17.94 -47.05
CA PRO A 394 3.16 -16.92 -47.86
C PRO A 394 1.80 -16.55 -47.27
N VAL A 395 1.40 -15.29 -47.40
CA VAL A 395 0.08 -14.82 -46.95
C VAL A 395 -1.06 -15.61 -47.63
N ALA A 396 -0.79 -16.20 -48.79
CA ALA A 396 -1.72 -17.08 -49.49
C ALA A 396 -2.11 -18.34 -48.69
N ASP A 397 -1.25 -18.80 -47.75
CA ASP A 397 -1.56 -19.93 -46.88
C ASP A 397 -2.78 -19.68 -46.00
N LEU A 398 -3.14 -18.40 -45.75
CA LEU A 398 -4.35 -18.05 -45.01
C LEU A 398 -5.60 -18.65 -45.66
N PHE A 399 -5.69 -18.64 -46.99
CA PHE A 399 -6.88 -19.13 -47.70
C PHE A 399 -7.07 -20.65 -47.61
N GLY A 400 -6.04 -21.39 -47.18
CA GLY A 400 -6.11 -22.84 -46.97
C GLY A 400 -6.50 -23.23 -45.54
N MET A 401 -6.67 -22.28 -44.62
CA MET A 401 -7.00 -22.57 -43.23
C MET A 401 -8.50 -22.81 -43.03
N PRO A 402 -8.90 -23.74 -42.14
CA PRO A 402 -10.30 -24.10 -41.93
C PRO A 402 -11.14 -22.99 -41.28
N CYS A 403 -10.50 -22.00 -40.65
CA CYS A 403 -11.18 -20.90 -39.97
C CYS A 403 -11.70 -19.79 -40.89
N PHE A 404 -11.38 -19.84 -42.19
CA PHE A 404 -11.82 -18.87 -43.19
C PHE A 404 -12.74 -19.51 -44.23
N PRO A 405 -13.72 -18.76 -44.77
CA PRO A 405 -14.57 -19.27 -45.82
C PRO A 405 -13.76 -19.48 -47.12
N PRO A 406 -14.20 -20.39 -48.00
CA PRO A 406 -13.55 -20.57 -49.29
C PRO A 406 -13.78 -19.32 -50.16
N TYR A 407 -12.68 -18.67 -50.55
CA TYR A 407 -12.69 -17.53 -51.47
C TYR A 407 -12.31 -17.97 -52.88
N ASP A 408 -12.96 -17.39 -53.88
CA ASP A 408 -12.60 -17.57 -55.29
C ASP A 408 -11.29 -16.83 -55.64
N GLN A 409 -10.76 -17.06 -56.84
CA GLN A 409 -9.48 -16.45 -57.25
C GLN A 409 -9.54 -14.92 -57.37
N ALA A 410 -10.69 -14.36 -57.76
CA ALA A 410 -10.88 -12.92 -57.90
C ALA A 410 -10.89 -12.25 -56.51
N GLN A 411 -11.67 -12.78 -55.57
CA GLN A 411 -11.72 -12.38 -54.17
C GLN A 411 -10.35 -12.50 -53.51
N ARG A 412 -9.62 -13.60 -53.71
CA ARG A 412 -8.24 -13.76 -53.18
C ARG A 412 -7.33 -12.63 -53.63
N SER A 413 -7.42 -12.21 -54.89
CA SER A 413 -6.60 -11.11 -55.43
C SER A 413 -6.95 -9.75 -54.79
N LEU A 414 -8.24 -9.48 -54.61
CA LEU A 414 -8.75 -8.27 -53.94
C LEU A 414 -8.31 -8.23 -52.47
N ILE A 415 -8.49 -9.34 -51.75
CA ILE A 415 -8.08 -9.50 -50.36
C ILE A 415 -6.57 -9.25 -50.21
N LEU A 416 -5.73 -9.85 -51.07
CA LEU A 416 -4.29 -9.65 -51.01
C LEU A 416 -3.89 -8.18 -51.25
N ALA A 417 -4.55 -7.48 -52.18
CA ALA A 417 -4.34 -6.06 -52.39
C ALA A 417 -4.75 -5.23 -51.17
N TYR A 418 -5.89 -5.57 -50.57
CA TYR A 418 -6.41 -4.93 -49.35
C TYR A 418 -5.49 -5.13 -48.13
N LEU A 419 -5.01 -6.36 -47.90
CA LEU A 419 -4.04 -6.67 -46.84
C LEU A 419 -2.70 -5.94 -47.03
N ARG A 420 -2.24 -5.77 -48.28
CA ARG A 420 -1.03 -4.99 -48.57
C ARG A 420 -1.20 -3.52 -48.24
N ARG A 421 -2.36 -2.94 -48.57
CA ARG A 421 -2.70 -1.54 -48.24
C ARG A 421 -2.70 -1.33 -46.72
N HIS A 422 -3.34 -2.24 -45.97
CA HIS A 422 -3.46 -2.16 -44.51
C HIS A 422 -2.39 -2.94 -43.74
N ARG A 423 -1.24 -3.20 -44.37
CA ARG A 423 -0.18 -4.07 -43.84
C ARG A 423 0.28 -3.67 -42.43
N ARG A 424 0.33 -2.38 -42.11
CA ARG A 424 0.78 -1.91 -40.78
C ARG A 424 -0.14 -2.37 -39.65
N ALA A 425 -1.45 -2.41 -39.89
CA ALA A 425 -2.43 -2.84 -38.89
C ALA A 425 -2.52 -4.37 -38.80
N VAL A 426 -2.50 -5.06 -39.94
CA VAL A 426 -2.86 -6.48 -40.03
C VAL A 426 -1.64 -7.43 -39.92
N ARG A 427 -0.42 -6.93 -40.14
CA ARG A 427 0.81 -7.76 -40.11
C ARG A 427 1.00 -8.52 -38.80
N GLY A 428 0.64 -7.92 -37.67
CA GLY A 428 0.72 -8.58 -36.36
C GLY A 428 -0.13 -9.85 -36.31
N TRP A 429 -1.41 -9.74 -36.70
CA TRP A 429 -2.33 -10.87 -36.73
C TRP A 429 -1.91 -11.97 -37.70
N ILE A 430 -1.45 -11.59 -38.91
CA ILE A 430 -0.96 -12.56 -39.91
C ILE A 430 0.20 -13.38 -39.35
N ASN A 431 1.16 -12.71 -38.72
CA ASN A 431 2.35 -13.37 -38.17
C ASN A 431 1.98 -14.32 -37.02
N VAL A 432 1.12 -13.88 -36.09
CA VAL A 432 0.66 -14.71 -34.98
C VAL A 432 -0.09 -15.93 -35.52
N LEU A 433 -1.05 -15.72 -36.42
CA LEU A 433 -1.87 -16.81 -36.95
C LEU A 433 -1.04 -17.86 -37.69
N LEU A 434 -0.15 -17.44 -38.60
CA LEU A 434 0.68 -18.35 -39.38
C LEU A 434 1.79 -19.02 -38.55
N GLY A 435 2.25 -18.37 -37.48
CA GLY A 435 3.34 -18.85 -36.65
C GLY A 435 2.89 -19.71 -35.46
N GLN A 436 1.71 -19.46 -34.90
CA GLN A 436 1.20 -20.14 -33.71
C GLN A 436 -0.05 -20.98 -33.95
N GLY A 437 -0.84 -20.69 -35.00
CA GLY A 437 -2.14 -21.34 -35.23
C GLY A 437 -2.08 -22.77 -35.77
N GLY A 438 -0.92 -23.26 -36.22
CA GLY A 438 -0.79 -24.61 -36.75
C GLY A 438 -1.63 -24.87 -38.01
N VAL A 439 -2.25 -26.06 -38.09
CA VAL A 439 -3.14 -26.46 -39.20
C VAL A 439 -4.57 -25.95 -38.98
N ASP A 440 -5.07 -26.06 -37.75
CA ASP A 440 -6.35 -25.49 -37.33
C ASP A 440 -6.14 -24.51 -36.16
N PRO A 441 -6.20 -23.21 -36.44
CA PRO A 441 -6.03 -22.18 -35.41
C PRO A 441 -7.04 -22.24 -34.27
N TRP A 442 -8.30 -22.63 -34.54
CA TRP A 442 -9.31 -22.71 -33.49
C TRP A 442 -9.11 -23.93 -32.60
N ALA A 443 -8.63 -25.05 -33.17
CA ALA A 443 -8.21 -26.20 -32.37
C ALA A 443 -7.02 -25.85 -31.45
N ALA A 444 -6.07 -25.04 -31.92
CA ALA A 444 -4.96 -24.55 -31.10
C ALA A 444 -5.45 -23.69 -29.92
N VAL A 445 -6.34 -22.73 -30.16
CA VAL A 445 -6.96 -21.92 -29.09
C VAL A 445 -7.70 -22.81 -28.10
N ARG A 446 -8.51 -23.77 -28.58
CA ARG A 446 -9.25 -24.71 -27.74
C ARG A 446 -8.32 -25.57 -26.89
N ALA A 447 -7.22 -26.04 -27.46
CA ALA A 447 -6.22 -26.85 -26.75
C ALA A 447 -5.56 -26.06 -25.60
N ARG A 448 -5.17 -24.80 -25.84
CA ARG A 448 -4.59 -23.93 -24.81
C ARG A 448 -5.57 -23.62 -23.68
N MET A 449 -6.83 -23.30 -24.01
CA MET A 449 -7.87 -23.12 -23.00
C MET A 449 -8.17 -24.42 -22.22
N ARG A 450 -8.11 -25.59 -22.88
CA ARG A 450 -8.25 -26.88 -22.20
C ARG A 450 -7.10 -27.14 -21.22
N GLU A 451 -5.88 -26.73 -21.54
CA GLU A 451 -4.76 -26.81 -20.60
C GLU A 451 -5.00 -25.96 -19.34
N VAL A 452 -5.62 -24.78 -19.49
CA VAL A 452 -6.06 -23.96 -18.36
C VAL A 452 -7.10 -24.70 -17.52
N LEU A 453 -8.12 -25.33 -18.15
CA LEU A 453 -9.12 -26.13 -17.43
C LEU A 453 -8.46 -27.25 -16.62
N LEU A 454 -7.50 -27.98 -17.19
CA LEU A 454 -6.78 -29.04 -16.47
C LEU A 454 -6.02 -28.51 -15.24
N ARG A 455 -5.61 -27.24 -15.26
CA ARG A 455 -4.85 -26.58 -14.19
C ARG A 455 -5.70 -25.61 -13.37
N THR A 456 -7.02 -25.81 -13.32
CA THR A 456 -7.97 -24.92 -12.60
C THR A 456 -7.52 -24.63 -11.16
N ASP A 457 -6.97 -25.62 -10.46
CA ASP A 457 -6.48 -25.46 -9.08
C ASP A 457 -5.42 -24.37 -8.94
N LEU A 458 -4.45 -24.32 -9.86
CA LEU A 458 -3.38 -23.31 -9.83
C LEU A 458 -3.94 -21.89 -10.04
N TRP A 459 -4.98 -21.76 -10.85
CA TRP A 459 -5.65 -20.48 -11.09
C TRP A 459 -6.49 -20.04 -9.91
N SER A 460 -7.23 -20.97 -9.30
CA SER A 460 -7.98 -20.73 -8.06
C SER A 460 -7.02 -20.33 -6.92
N ASP A 461 -5.90 -21.01 -6.76
CA ASP A 461 -4.90 -20.68 -5.74
C ASP A 461 -4.29 -19.29 -5.96
N GLN A 462 -3.92 -18.94 -7.19
CA GLN A 462 -3.43 -17.60 -7.53
C GLN A 462 -4.47 -16.52 -7.23
N MET A 463 -5.73 -16.78 -7.54
CA MET A 463 -6.84 -15.88 -7.23
C MET A 463 -6.98 -15.67 -5.71
N LEU A 464 -6.96 -16.76 -4.94
CA LEU A 464 -7.03 -16.72 -3.48
C LEU A 464 -5.86 -15.97 -2.87
N VAL A 465 -4.64 -16.18 -3.36
CA VAL A 465 -3.44 -15.46 -2.92
C VAL A 465 -3.59 -13.96 -3.20
N LEU A 466 -4.05 -13.56 -4.39
CA LEU A 466 -4.25 -12.15 -4.71
C LEU A 466 -5.31 -11.50 -3.82
N ARG A 467 -6.41 -12.20 -3.55
CA ARG A 467 -7.46 -11.76 -2.62
C ARG A 467 -6.91 -11.60 -1.21
N ALA A 468 -6.18 -12.61 -0.71
CA ALA A 468 -5.58 -12.58 0.62
C ALA A 468 -4.55 -11.45 0.77
N VAL A 469 -3.65 -11.28 -0.19
CA VAL A 469 -2.65 -10.19 -0.18
C VAL A 469 -3.34 -8.83 -0.15
N GLN A 470 -4.39 -8.64 -0.95
CA GLN A 470 -5.13 -7.38 -0.92
C GLN A 470 -5.77 -7.14 0.45
N THR A 471 -6.51 -8.12 0.99
CA THR A 471 -7.13 -8.02 2.31
C THR A 471 -6.09 -7.73 3.41
N LEU A 472 -4.93 -8.39 3.38
CA LEU A 472 -3.84 -8.14 4.33
C LEU A 472 -3.28 -6.72 4.21
N THR A 473 -3.14 -6.18 2.99
CA THR A 473 -2.69 -4.79 2.81
C THR A 473 -3.73 -3.77 3.27
N MET A 474 -5.02 -4.07 3.11
CA MET A 474 -6.11 -3.25 3.64
C MET A 474 -6.08 -3.23 5.17
N LEU A 475 -5.98 -4.41 5.79
CA LEU A 475 -5.87 -4.57 7.23
C LEU A 475 -4.61 -3.91 7.79
N ASP A 476 -3.48 -3.97 7.08
CA ASP A 476 -2.24 -3.28 7.48
C ASP A 476 -2.47 -1.76 7.50
N VAL A 477 -3.07 -1.17 6.45
CA VAL A 477 -3.40 0.26 6.43
C VAL A 477 -4.30 0.63 7.61
N GLN A 478 -5.41 -0.10 7.78
CA GLN A 478 -6.37 0.14 8.86
C GLN A 478 -5.72 0.02 10.24
N HIS A 479 -5.01 -1.07 10.48
CA HIS A 479 -4.32 -1.33 11.75
C HIS A 479 -3.32 -0.21 12.09
N ASN A 480 -2.52 0.25 11.12
CA ASN A 480 -1.58 1.35 11.37
C ASN A 480 -2.32 2.67 11.67
N CYS A 481 -3.43 2.95 10.98
CA CYS A 481 -4.26 4.13 11.24
C CYS A 481 -4.88 4.09 12.64
N ASP A 482 -5.43 2.95 13.05
CA ASP A 482 -6.08 2.74 14.35
C ASP A 482 -5.05 2.77 15.49
N LEU A 483 -3.88 2.15 15.29
CA LEU A 483 -2.78 2.17 16.24
C LEU A 483 -2.26 3.59 16.48
N VAL A 484 -2.05 4.37 15.42
CA VAL A 484 -1.61 5.77 15.55
C VAL A 484 -2.71 6.63 16.15
N TRP A 485 -3.98 6.36 15.82
CA TRP A 485 -5.13 7.06 16.38
C TRP A 485 -5.24 6.87 17.91
N SER A 486 -5.16 5.62 18.36
CA SER A 486 -5.22 5.23 19.78
C SER A 486 -4.00 5.71 20.56
N LEU A 487 -2.79 5.27 20.18
CA LEU A 487 -1.55 5.63 20.88
C LEU A 487 -1.30 7.13 20.87
N GLY A 488 -1.65 7.83 19.79
CA GLY A 488 -1.52 9.28 19.70
C GLY A 488 -2.57 10.04 20.52
N GLY A 489 -3.53 9.37 21.16
CA GLY A 489 -4.58 9.99 21.97
C GLY A 489 -5.47 10.94 21.17
N TYR A 490 -5.71 10.63 19.88
CA TYR A 490 -6.55 11.45 18.99
C TYR A 490 -8.04 11.24 19.25
N THR A 491 -8.41 10.18 19.99
CA THR A 491 -9.79 9.89 20.45
C THR A 491 -10.42 11.04 21.24
N HIS A 492 -9.63 11.77 22.01
CA HIS A 492 -10.10 12.89 22.84
C HIS A 492 -10.60 14.09 22.03
N LEU A 493 -10.17 14.24 20.76
CA LEU A 493 -10.64 15.31 19.86
C LEU A 493 -12.04 15.07 19.32
N ALA A 494 -12.44 13.81 19.16
CA ALA A 494 -13.80 13.48 18.71
C ALA A 494 -14.87 13.89 19.72
N SER A 495 -14.47 14.20 20.95
CA SER A 495 -15.36 14.50 22.08
C SER A 495 -15.34 15.97 22.51
N ASP A 496 -14.49 16.82 21.91
CA ASP A 496 -14.33 18.22 22.32
C ASP A 496 -15.14 19.18 21.42
N PRO A 497 -16.29 19.71 21.89
CA PRO A 497 -17.18 20.57 21.09
C PRO A 497 -16.61 21.97 20.81
N ALA A 498 -15.44 22.32 21.37
CA ALA A 498 -14.82 23.64 21.21
C ALA A 498 -14.01 23.79 19.90
N CYS A 499 -13.70 22.68 19.20
CA CYS A 499 -12.97 22.73 17.93
C CYS A 499 -13.96 22.95 16.77
N GLY A 500 -14.05 24.20 16.29
CA GLY A 500 -15.04 24.68 15.31
C GLY A 500 -14.93 24.09 13.90
N ASP A 501 -13.92 23.27 13.62
CA ASP A 501 -13.88 22.36 12.48
C ASP A 501 -14.12 20.96 13.03
N GLY A 502 -15.29 20.38 12.74
CA GLY A 502 -15.72 19.11 13.32
C GLY A 502 -14.62 18.03 13.26
N PRO A 503 -14.58 17.12 14.25
CA PRO A 503 -13.48 16.18 14.40
C PRO A 503 -13.27 15.39 13.09
N PRO A 504 -12.01 15.12 12.69
CA PRO A 504 -11.77 14.21 11.58
C PRO A 504 -12.47 12.89 11.93
N PRO A 505 -13.33 12.36 11.04
CA PRO A 505 -14.04 11.12 11.33
C PRO A 505 -13.02 10.07 11.74
N ALA A 506 -13.32 9.33 12.82
CA ALA A 506 -12.51 8.20 13.22
C ALA A 506 -12.20 7.37 11.98
N PRO A 507 -10.94 6.96 11.76
CA PRO A 507 -10.40 6.71 10.43
C PRO A 507 -11.21 5.71 9.60
N PHE A 508 -12.00 4.82 10.24
CA PHE A 508 -12.86 3.85 9.53
C PHE A 508 -14.21 3.53 10.20
N ALA A 509 -14.72 4.34 11.14
CA ALA A 509 -15.99 4.05 11.82
C ALA A 509 -17.22 4.05 10.88
N SER A 510 -17.08 4.57 9.67
CA SER A 510 -18.14 4.67 8.65
C SER A 510 -17.92 3.81 7.40
N ALA A 511 -16.82 3.04 7.30
CA ALA A 511 -16.44 2.34 6.07
C ALA A 511 -16.71 0.83 6.08
N LEU A 512 -17.01 0.24 7.23
CA LEU A 512 -17.61 -1.09 7.28
C LEU A 512 -19.13 -0.88 7.27
N PRO A 513 -19.90 -1.47 6.31
CA PRO A 513 -21.32 -1.61 6.53
C PRO A 513 -21.51 -2.31 7.88
N ALA A 514 -22.53 -1.88 8.62
CA ALA A 514 -22.84 -2.41 9.93
C ALA A 514 -22.64 -3.93 9.93
N ARG A 515 -21.91 -4.42 10.93
CA ARG A 515 -21.54 -5.83 11.14
C ARG A 515 -22.74 -6.81 11.10
N GLU A 516 -23.95 -6.26 11.01
CA GLU A 516 -25.25 -6.92 10.91
C GLU A 516 -25.53 -7.51 9.51
N ASP A 517 -25.03 -6.91 8.42
CA ASP A 517 -25.36 -7.40 7.05
C ASP A 517 -24.57 -8.67 6.64
N PHE A 518 -23.41 -8.90 7.24
CA PHE A 518 -22.59 -10.08 6.96
C PHE A 518 -23.12 -11.34 7.66
N ALA A 519 -23.96 -11.19 8.70
CA ALA A 519 -24.61 -12.31 9.38
C ALA A 519 -25.87 -12.80 8.64
N ALA A 520 -26.48 -11.97 7.78
CA ALA A 520 -27.71 -12.30 7.06
C ALA A 520 -27.50 -13.08 5.75
N THR A 521 -26.26 -13.26 5.28
CA THR A 521 -25.95 -13.86 3.97
C THR A 521 -25.25 -15.22 4.05
N LEU A 522 -25.10 -15.80 5.24
CA LEU A 522 -24.73 -17.21 5.39
C LEU A 522 -25.99 -18.09 5.39
N PRO A 523 -26.27 -18.88 4.34
CA PRO A 523 -27.24 -19.96 4.47
C PRO A 523 -26.60 -21.04 5.36
N ILE A 524 -27.02 -21.09 6.61
CA ILE A 524 -26.86 -22.26 7.46
C ILE A 524 -28.13 -23.10 7.27
N GLY A 525 -27.98 -24.31 6.71
CA GLY A 525 -29.00 -25.36 6.55
C GLY A 525 -29.82 -25.25 5.25
N GLU A 526 -29.99 -26.26 4.41
CA GLU A 526 -29.81 -27.72 4.49
C GLU A 526 -29.15 -28.31 3.23
#